data_AF-A0A961VPI4-F1
#
_entry.id   AF-A0A961VPI4-F1
#
_cell.length_a   1.000
_cell.length_b   1.000
_cell.length_c   1.000
_cell.angle_alpha   90.00
_cell.angle_beta   90.00
_cell.angle_gamma   90.00
#
_symmetry.space_group_name_H-M   'P 1'
#
loop_
_entity.id
_entity.type
_entity.pdbx_description
1 polymer ?
#
loop_
_entity_poly.entity_id
_entity_poly.type
_entity_poly.pdbx_seq_one_letter_code
_entity_poly.pdbx_strand_id
1 'polypeptide(L)'
;MPFSWNSIRQSLVRSSSTHTFNTSFLEMRGAHPVLARFTDVTALLDHLHYDKALSDEKNDLLSVLITVAQSRSEASDAAVTVLLLALWPGLDAVFNRLSRRVEAPEELPSEILDHAVEQLRRLDLQSVQRIA
;
A
#
# COMPACT_ATOMS: atom_id res chain seq x y z
N MET A 1 -0.96 -24.52 -3.59
CA MET A 1 0.05 -23.98 -4.53
C MET A 1 0.83 -22.92 -3.79
N PRO A 2 2.17 -22.88 -3.87
CA PRO A 2 2.93 -21.83 -3.21
C PRO A 2 2.50 -20.47 -3.79
N PHE A 3 2.26 -19.51 -2.89
CA PHE A 3 1.93 -18.14 -3.26
C PHE A 3 3.15 -17.53 -3.96
N SER A 4 3.10 -17.36 -5.27
CA SER A 4 4.20 -16.69 -5.97
C SER A 4 4.14 -15.18 -5.69
N TRP A 5 5.28 -14.56 -5.41
CA TRP A 5 5.39 -13.12 -5.16
C TRP A 5 4.67 -12.27 -6.22
N ASN A 6 4.77 -12.68 -7.49
CA ASN A 6 4.08 -12.03 -8.60
C ASN A 6 2.56 -12.25 -8.58
N SER A 7 2.08 -13.42 -8.11
CA SER A 7 0.65 -13.68 -7.94
C SER A 7 0.01 -12.78 -6.88
N ILE A 8 0.75 -12.42 -5.82
CA ILE A 8 0.30 -11.44 -4.81
C ILE A 8 0.15 -10.07 -5.45
N ARG A 9 1.15 -9.62 -6.21
CA ARG A 9 1.05 -8.34 -6.93
C ARG A 9 -0.17 -8.31 -7.85
N GLN A 10 -0.39 -9.39 -8.60
CA GLN A 10 -1.52 -9.50 -9.51
C GLN A 10 -2.88 -9.52 -8.79
N SER A 11 -2.97 -10.15 -7.62
CA SER A 11 -4.21 -10.14 -6.84
C SER A 11 -4.51 -8.75 -6.28
N LEU A 12 -3.49 -8.02 -5.81
CA LEU A 12 -3.62 -6.63 -5.35
C LEU A 12 -4.05 -5.69 -6.49
N VAL A 13 -3.41 -5.78 -7.64
CA VAL A 13 -3.79 -4.99 -8.85
C VAL A 13 -5.20 -5.32 -9.32
N ARG A 14 -5.60 -6.60 -9.24
CA ARG A 14 -6.96 -7.01 -9.57
C ARG A 14 -7.97 -6.45 -8.56
N SER A 15 -7.63 -6.47 -7.27
CA SER A 15 -8.45 -5.90 -6.19
C SER A 15 -8.68 -4.39 -6.41
N SER A 16 -7.61 -3.65 -6.74
CA SER A 16 -7.68 -2.22 -7.01
C SER A 16 -8.45 -1.85 -8.29
N SER A 17 -8.71 -2.82 -9.16
CA SER A 17 -9.46 -2.64 -10.40
C SER A 17 -10.96 -2.95 -10.25
N THR A 18 -11.41 -3.37 -9.07
CA THR A 18 -12.82 -3.73 -8.84
C THR A 18 -13.72 -2.50 -8.69
N HIS A 19 -15.02 -2.66 -8.98
CA HIS A 19 -15.98 -1.58 -8.80
C HIS A 19 -16.12 -1.16 -7.33
N THR A 20 -16.17 -2.13 -6.41
CA THR A 20 -16.20 -1.89 -4.96
C THR A 20 -15.01 -1.05 -4.51
N PHE A 21 -13.81 -1.38 -4.98
CA PHE A 21 -12.62 -0.61 -4.68
C PHE A 21 -12.70 0.84 -5.19
N ASN A 22 -13.21 1.04 -6.42
CA ASN A 22 -13.37 2.38 -6.97
C ASN A 22 -14.37 3.21 -6.15
N THR A 23 -15.47 2.61 -5.67
CA THR A 23 -16.42 3.28 -4.77
C THR A 23 -15.72 3.70 -3.47
N SER A 24 -15.01 2.79 -2.81
CA SER A 24 -14.25 3.11 -1.60
C SER A 24 -13.18 4.18 -1.84
N PHE A 25 -12.55 4.19 -3.02
CA PHE A 25 -11.58 5.23 -3.39
C PHE A 25 -12.25 6.60 -3.59
N LEU A 26 -13.42 6.65 -4.21
CA LEU A 26 -14.20 7.88 -4.34
C LEU A 26 -14.65 8.42 -2.98
N GLU A 27 -15.03 7.55 -2.05
CA GLU A 27 -15.35 7.94 -0.67
C GLU A 27 -14.13 8.56 0.04
N MET A 28 -12.96 7.92 -0.07
CA MET A 28 -11.71 8.49 0.48
C MET A 28 -11.39 9.85 -0.14
N ARG A 29 -11.57 10.01 -1.46
CA ARG A 29 -11.36 11.29 -2.15
C ARG A 29 -12.31 12.38 -1.68
N GLY A 30 -13.56 12.04 -1.39
CA GLY A 30 -14.54 12.98 -0.84
C GLY A 30 -14.22 13.41 0.59
N ALA A 31 -13.66 12.49 1.40
CA ALA A 31 -13.31 12.75 2.79
C ALA A 31 -11.96 13.46 2.99
N HIS A 32 -11.00 13.29 2.06
CA HIS A 32 -9.64 13.77 2.22
C HIS A 32 -9.19 14.66 1.04
N PRO A 33 -9.04 15.98 1.24
CA PRO A 33 -8.66 16.93 0.18
C PRO A 33 -7.34 16.60 -0.53
N VAL A 34 -6.40 15.98 0.19
CA VAL A 34 -5.09 15.59 -0.35
C VAL A 34 -5.24 14.56 -1.49
N LEU A 35 -6.26 13.69 -1.42
CA LEU A 35 -6.56 12.67 -2.43
C LEU A 35 -7.41 13.20 -3.59
N ALA A 36 -8.09 14.34 -3.43
CA ALA A 36 -9.04 14.87 -4.42
C ALA A 36 -8.42 15.10 -5.80
N ARG A 37 -7.13 15.43 -5.85
CA ARG A 37 -6.34 15.71 -7.06
C ARG A 37 -6.11 14.49 -7.97
N PHE A 38 -6.28 13.27 -7.46
CA PHE A 38 -6.05 12.04 -8.22
C PHE A 38 -7.36 11.51 -8.80
N THR A 39 -7.41 11.35 -10.12
CA THR A 39 -8.62 10.86 -10.82
C THR A 39 -8.97 9.43 -10.41
N ASP A 40 -7.96 8.59 -10.27
CA ASP A 40 -8.06 7.17 -9.94
C ASP A 40 -6.84 6.72 -9.11
N VAL A 41 -6.88 5.46 -8.67
CA VAL A 41 -5.80 4.84 -7.89
C VAL A 41 -4.51 4.70 -8.69
N THR A 42 -4.58 4.54 -10.01
CA THR A 42 -3.38 4.41 -10.86
C THR A 42 -2.61 5.71 -10.86
N ALA A 43 -3.30 6.85 -11.04
CA ALA A 43 -2.69 8.18 -10.97
C ALA A 43 -2.05 8.46 -9.59
N LEU A 44 -2.68 7.98 -8.51
CA LEU A 44 -2.11 8.06 -7.16
C LEU A 44 -0.84 7.20 -7.03
N LEU A 45 -0.88 5.95 -7.48
CA LEU A 45 0.26 5.03 -7.41
C LEU A 45 1.42 5.51 -8.28
N ASP A 46 1.15 6.00 -9.49
CA ASP A 46 2.18 6.58 -10.36
C ASP A 46 2.87 7.76 -9.67
N HIS A 47 2.11 8.62 -8.98
CA HIS A 47 2.68 9.72 -8.21
C HIS A 47 3.50 9.24 -7.00
N LEU A 48 3.03 8.23 -6.27
CA LEU A 48 3.74 7.65 -5.13
C LEU A 48 5.01 6.89 -5.56
N HIS A 49 5.03 6.30 -6.75
CA HIS A 49 6.20 5.64 -7.32
C HIS A 49 7.17 6.63 -7.98
N TYR A 50 6.72 7.84 -8.34
CA TYR A 50 7.59 8.85 -8.93
C TYR A 50 8.53 9.46 -7.88
N ASP A 51 9.84 9.37 -8.14
CA ASP A 51 10.92 9.73 -7.20
C ASP A 51 11.07 11.25 -6.98
N LYS A 52 10.44 12.07 -7.84
CA LYS A 52 10.57 13.53 -7.85
C LYS A 52 9.45 14.29 -7.13
N ALA A 53 8.42 13.61 -6.62
CA ALA A 53 7.42 14.26 -5.79
C ALA A 53 8.07 14.75 -4.48
N LEU A 54 7.72 15.96 -4.03
CA LEU A 54 8.27 16.54 -2.80
C LEU A 54 8.01 15.55 -1.65
N SER A 55 9.06 15.21 -0.90
CA SER A 55 9.02 14.19 0.17
C SER A 55 7.87 14.41 1.16
N ASP A 56 7.51 15.66 1.39
CA ASP A 56 6.44 16.06 2.32
C ASP A 56 5.05 15.74 1.75
N GLU A 57 4.82 15.94 0.46
CA GLU A 57 3.54 15.63 -0.19
C GLU A 57 3.28 14.12 -0.22
N LYS A 58 4.33 13.32 -0.46
CA LYS A 58 4.24 11.85 -0.38
C LYS A 58 3.95 11.40 1.05
N ASN A 59 4.60 12.02 2.05
CA ASN A 59 4.35 11.73 3.45
C ASN A 59 2.92 12.06 3.87
N ASP A 60 2.36 13.18 3.41
CA ASP A 60 0.97 13.55 3.68
C ASP A 60 0.00 12.53 3.08
N LEU A 61 0.24 12.11 1.83
CA LEU A 61 -0.55 11.08 1.15
C LEU A 61 -0.51 9.75 1.89
N LEU A 62 0.69 9.29 2.26
CA LEU A 62 0.87 8.05 3.00
C LEU A 62 0.22 8.14 4.39
N SER A 63 0.34 9.27 5.08
CA SER A 63 -0.26 9.50 6.41
C SER A 63 -1.79 9.45 6.36
N VAL A 64 -2.41 10.05 5.33
CA VAL A 64 -3.86 9.98 5.10
C VAL A 64 -4.27 8.53 4.84
N LEU A 65 -3.57 7.82 3.94
CA LEU A 65 -3.88 6.43 3.63
C LEU A 65 -3.75 5.53 4.87
N ILE A 66 -2.74 5.73 5.71
CA ILE A 66 -2.57 4.98 6.96
C ILE A 66 -3.70 5.29 7.93
N THR A 67 -4.10 6.56 8.04
CA THR A 67 -5.24 6.95 8.88
C THR A 67 -6.53 6.24 8.44
N VAL A 68 -6.79 6.16 7.13
CA VAL A 68 -7.95 5.43 6.61
C VAL A 68 -7.82 3.93 6.85
N ALA A 69 -6.64 3.35 6.63
CA ALA A 69 -6.36 1.92 6.85
C ALA A 69 -6.52 1.48 8.31
N GLN A 70 -6.34 2.40 9.25
CA GLN A 70 -6.53 2.18 10.69
C GLN A 70 -7.96 2.49 11.17
N SER A 71 -8.76 3.14 10.34
CA SER A 71 -10.16 3.44 10.64
C SER A 71 -11.03 2.18 10.53
N ARG A 72 -12.24 2.23 11.11
CA ARG A 72 -13.27 1.19 10.92
C ARG A 72 -14.16 1.45 9.70
N SER A 73 -13.72 2.27 8.73
CA SER A 73 -14.53 2.57 7.54
C SER A 73 -14.48 1.42 6.53
N GLU A 74 -15.48 1.39 5.64
CA GLU A 74 -15.51 0.45 4.52
C GLU A 74 -14.33 0.66 3.55
N ALA A 75 -13.70 1.84 3.58
CA ALA A 75 -12.52 2.15 2.77
C ALA A 75 -11.19 1.70 3.40
N SER A 76 -11.18 1.17 4.63
CA SER A 76 -9.95 0.68 5.30
C SER A 76 -9.19 -0.32 4.43
N ASP A 77 -9.89 -1.32 3.88
CA ASP A 77 -9.24 -2.38 3.11
C ASP A 77 -8.75 -1.88 1.73
N ALA A 78 -9.45 -0.91 1.16
CA ALA A 78 -8.99 -0.22 -0.03
C ALA A 78 -7.70 0.57 0.27
N ALA A 79 -7.63 1.30 1.38
CA ALA A 79 -6.44 2.04 1.79
C ALA A 79 -5.23 1.11 2.05
N VAL A 80 -5.43 -0.03 2.71
CA VAL A 80 -4.38 -1.06 2.89
C VAL A 80 -3.88 -1.56 1.53
N THR A 81 -4.79 -1.85 0.60
CA THR A 81 -4.43 -2.29 -0.75
C THR A 81 -3.59 -1.24 -1.49
N VAL A 82 -3.95 0.04 -1.39
CA VAL A 82 -3.17 1.15 -1.97
C VAL A 82 -1.78 1.24 -1.34
N LEU A 83 -1.68 1.17 -0.02
CA LEU A 83 -0.41 1.24 0.71
C LEU A 83 0.53 0.10 0.32
N LEU A 84 0.01 -1.13 0.23
CA LEU A 84 0.79 -2.28 -0.21
C LEU A 84 1.30 -2.12 -1.65
N LEU A 85 0.47 -1.58 -2.55
CA LEU A 85 0.88 -1.29 -3.92
C LEU A 85 1.89 -0.14 -4.00
N ALA A 86 1.75 0.89 -3.17
CA ALA A 86 2.68 2.01 -3.08
C ALA A 86 4.06 1.57 -2.57
N LEU A 87 4.08 0.72 -1.54
CA LEU A 87 5.30 0.17 -0.94
C LEU A 87 5.89 -1.01 -1.73
N TRP A 88 5.19 -1.49 -2.77
CA TRP A 88 5.58 -2.67 -3.53
C TRP A 88 7.04 -2.65 -4.01
N PRO A 89 7.61 -1.56 -4.56
CA PRO A 89 9.01 -1.55 -4.99
C PRO A 89 9.99 -1.83 -3.84
N GLY A 90 9.69 -1.33 -2.63
CA GLY A 90 10.49 -1.59 -1.44
C GLY A 90 10.34 -3.03 -0.95
N LEU A 91 9.11 -3.55 -0.93
CA LEU A 91 8.83 -4.94 -0.59
C LEU A 91 9.49 -5.91 -1.58
N ASP A 92 9.48 -5.58 -2.87
CA ASP A 92 10.11 -6.36 -3.94
C ASP A 92 11.63 -6.44 -3.76
N ALA A 93 12.27 -5.33 -3.39
CA ALA A 93 13.69 -5.31 -3.06
C ALA A 93 14.01 -6.17 -1.82
N VAL A 94 13.17 -6.11 -0.78
CA VAL A 94 13.32 -6.94 0.43
C VAL A 94 13.13 -8.42 0.11
N PHE A 95 12.07 -8.79 -0.62
CA PHE A 95 11.82 -10.15 -1.06
C PHE A 95 13.01 -10.69 -1.89
N ASN A 96 13.46 -9.95 -2.90
CA ASN A 96 14.61 -10.33 -3.74
C ASN A 96 15.91 -10.49 -2.95
N ARG A 97 16.09 -9.73 -1.86
CA ARG A 97 17.25 -9.84 -0.98
C ARG A 97 17.16 -11.05 -0.05
N LEU A 98 15.98 -11.33 0.50
CA LEU A 98 15.77 -12.43 1.44
C LEU A 98 15.70 -13.78 0.74
N SER A 99 15.05 -13.87 -0.42
CA SER A 99 14.93 -15.11 -1.20
C SER A 99 16.26 -15.72 -1.61
N ARG A 100 17.31 -14.88 -1.73
CA ARG A 100 18.69 -15.33 -2.00
C ARG A 100 19.44 -15.85 -0.77
N ARG A 101 18.88 -15.69 0.43
CA ARG A 101 19.53 -15.95 1.72
C ARG A 101 18.87 -17.08 2.51
N VAL A 102 17.66 -17.49 2.14
CA VAL A 102 16.90 -18.53 2.85
C VAL A 102 16.83 -19.80 2.02
N GLU A 103 16.68 -20.92 2.72
CA GLU A 103 16.60 -22.26 2.12
C GLU A 103 15.19 -22.56 1.58
N ALA A 104 14.15 -21.95 2.17
CA ALA A 104 12.73 -22.11 1.81
C ALA A 104 12.07 -20.75 1.46
N PRO A 105 12.29 -20.20 0.25
CA PRO A 105 11.75 -18.91 -0.16
C PRO A 105 10.24 -18.89 -0.44
N GLU A 106 9.55 -20.04 -0.40
CA GLU A 106 8.12 -20.18 -0.68
C GLU A 106 7.20 -19.66 0.44
N GLU A 107 7.69 -19.54 1.67
CA GLU A 107 6.92 -19.03 2.83
C GLU A 107 7.07 -17.51 2.97
N LEU A 108 8.21 -16.96 2.51
CA LEU A 108 8.51 -15.53 2.56
C LEU A 108 7.42 -14.60 2.01
N PRO A 109 6.72 -14.90 0.90
CA PRO A 109 5.71 -13.99 0.34
C PRO A 109 4.58 -13.71 1.32
N SER A 110 4.08 -14.74 2.01
CA SER A 110 3.01 -14.61 2.99
C SER A 110 3.52 -13.91 4.25
N GLU A 111 4.69 -14.27 4.77
CA GLU A 111 5.27 -13.65 5.96
C GLU A 111 5.53 -12.15 5.78
N ILE A 112 6.13 -11.75 4.65
CA ILE A 112 6.40 -10.35 4.34
C ILE A 112 5.08 -9.58 4.26
N LEU A 113 4.06 -10.16 3.65
CA LEU A 113 2.77 -9.50 3.47
C LEU A 113 2.01 -9.37 4.80
N ASP A 114 1.94 -10.45 5.58
CA ASP A 114 1.28 -10.46 6.89
C ASP A 114 1.94 -9.44 7.81
N HIS A 115 3.28 -9.42 7.83
CA HIS A 115 4.02 -8.43 8.59
C HIS A 115 3.78 -7.00 8.09
N ALA A 116 3.78 -6.77 6.77
CA ALA A 116 3.51 -5.45 6.21
C ALA A 116 2.10 -4.96 6.56
N VAL A 117 1.07 -5.80 6.42
CA VAL A 117 -0.31 -5.46 6.79
C VAL A 117 -0.41 -5.18 8.28
N GLU A 118 0.20 -6.00 9.12
CA GLU A 118 0.24 -5.81 10.57
C GLU A 118 0.87 -4.47 10.94
N GLN A 119 2.04 -4.16 10.36
CA GLN A 119 2.73 -2.90 10.59
C GLN A 119 1.87 -1.71 10.15
N LEU A 120 1.28 -1.74 8.94
CA LEU A 120 0.40 -0.66 8.47
C LEU A 120 -0.80 -0.41 9.40
N ARG A 121 -1.40 -1.49 9.92
CA ARG A 121 -2.55 -1.39 10.84
C ARG A 121 -2.17 -1.00 12.26
N ARG A 122 -0.91 -1.17 12.67
CA ARG A 122 -0.40 -0.84 14.01
C ARG A 122 0.50 0.40 14.05
N LEU A 123 0.75 1.02 12.89
CA LEU A 123 1.71 2.11 12.77
C LEU A 123 1.29 3.32 13.60
N ASP A 124 2.09 3.70 14.58
CA ASP A 124 1.83 4.91 15.35
C ASP A 124 2.30 6.15 14.57
N LEU A 125 1.36 6.82 13.89
CA LEU A 125 1.58 8.04 13.14
C LEU A 125 2.09 9.22 14.00
N GLN A 126 1.97 9.17 15.34
CA GLN A 126 2.50 10.20 16.24
C GLN A 126 4.02 10.10 16.44
N SER A 127 4.61 8.92 16.26
CA SER A 127 6.04 8.69 16.51
C SER A 127 6.89 8.71 15.23
N VAL A 128 6.27 8.59 14.05
CA VAL A 128 6.97 8.48 12.77
C VAL A 128 7.07 9.84 12.09
N GLN A 129 8.21 10.52 12.22
CA GLN A 129 8.49 11.82 11.57
C GLN A 129 8.71 11.73 10.04
N ARG A 130 8.89 10.52 9.48
CA ARG A 130 9.06 10.28 8.03
C ARG A 130 8.65 8.84 7.67
N ILE A 131 7.78 8.68 6.67
CA ILE A 131 7.30 7.37 6.20
C ILE A 131 7.99 6.95 4.89
N ALA A 132 8.62 7.90 4.17
CA ALA A 132 9.44 7.68 2.97
C ALA A 132 10.71 8.57 2.94
#